data_AF-A0A8S3ICX6-F1
#
_entry.id   AF-A0A8S3ICX6-F1
#
_cell.length_a   1.000
_cell.length_b   1.000
_cell.length_c   1.000
_cell.angle_alpha   90.00
_cell.angle_beta   90.00
_cell.angle_gamma   90.00
#
_symmetry.space_group_name_H-M   'P 1'
#
loop_
_entity.id
_entity.type
_entity.pdbx_description
1 polymer ?
#
loop_
_entity_poly.entity_id
_entity_poly.type
_entity_poly.pdbx_seq_one_letter_code
_entity_poly.pdbx_strand_id
1 'polypeptide(L)'
;VRCISQCVDSLRRATCDLSLIEIAGVYETLINLIIESASLSSILVDDFRLAHCYVHVKDIILRLENEWINDESEKLFARFITLLSDFSYAGYNELKLSGRPETIIDIPNFAMPQPKKTGFIVRNTSAFTILQSIFQQSTHPFLVNIVFDAISSIILADNANYFICGENLSPITEVLYNKSNDVQLKIYDLLEFIVFQLKFIPHRE
;
A
#
# COMPACT_ATOMS: atom_id res chain seq x y z
N VAL A 1 5.63 24.29 6.29
CA VAL A 1 6.88 23.55 6.03
C VAL A 1 6.65 22.74 4.76
N ARG A 2 7.40 23.00 3.68
CA ARG A 2 7.30 22.32 2.37
C ARG A 2 8.66 21.72 1.98
N CYS A 3 9.27 21.02 2.92
CA CYS A 3 10.65 20.56 2.77
C CYS A 3 10.73 19.35 1.85
N ILE A 4 9.68 18.52 1.80
CA ILE A 4 9.62 17.37 0.90
C ILE A 4 9.40 17.84 -0.52
N SER A 5 8.47 18.77 -0.74
CA SER A 5 8.26 19.30 -2.09
C SER A 5 9.54 19.92 -2.65
N GLN A 6 10.28 20.70 -1.85
CA GLN A 6 11.56 21.28 -2.26
C GLN A 6 12.66 20.25 -2.51
N CYS A 7 12.73 19.20 -1.68
CA CYS A 7 13.66 18.08 -1.88
C CYS A 7 13.36 17.37 -3.21
N VAL A 8 12.09 17.06 -3.47
CA VAL A 8 11.63 16.36 -4.67
C VAL A 8 11.79 17.22 -5.92
N ASP A 9 11.51 18.52 -5.85
CA ASP A 9 11.74 19.44 -6.95
C ASP A 9 13.24 19.60 -7.26
N SER A 10 14.10 19.43 -6.26
CA SER A 10 15.55 19.40 -6.45
C SER A 10 16.00 18.09 -7.07
N LEU A 11 15.45 16.96 -6.60
CA LEU A 11 15.69 15.63 -7.16
C LEU A 11 15.26 15.56 -8.63
N ARG A 12 14.07 16.09 -8.97
CA ARG A 12 13.55 16.17 -10.36
C ARG A 12 14.37 17.07 -11.26
N ARG A 13 15.10 18.05 -10.72
CA ARG A 13 16.05 18.84 -11.52
C ARG A 13 17.37 18.10 -11.72
N ALA A 14 17.76 17.27 -10.74
CA ALA A 14 18.95 16.43 -10.81
C ALA A 14 18.74 15.09 -11.54
N THR A 15 17.51 14.70 -11.89
CA THR A 15 17.22 13.40 -12.54
C THR A 15 17.87 13.20 -13.91
N CYS A 16 18.43 14.23 -14.54
CA CYS A 16 19.26 14.04 -15.73
C CYS A 16 20.60 13.36 -15.42
N ASP A 17 21.05 13.41 -14.16
CA ASP A 17 22.35 12.90 -13.73
C ASP A 17 22.27 11.62 -12.87
N LEU A 18 21.06 11.18 -12.50
CA LEU A 18 20.84 10.05 -11.59
C LEU A 18 20.13 8.87 -12.29
N SER A 19 20.60 7.66 -11.99
CA SER A 19 19.94 6.40 -12.37
C SER A 19 18.64 6.16 -11.57
N LEU A 20 17.76 5.29 -12.07
CA LEU A 20 16.52 4.94 -11.37
C LEU A 20 16.76 4.32 -10.00
N ILE A 21 17.85 3.55 -9.84
CA ILE A 21 18.23 2.93 -8.57
C ILE A 21 18.65 3.99 -7.55
N GLU A 22 19.41 5.01 -7.97
CA GLU A 22 19.80 6.12 -7.08
C GLU A 22 18.58 6.93 -6.64
N ILE A 23 17.67 7.23 -7.58
CA ILE A 23 16.41 7.92 -7.27
C ILE A 23 15.57 7.09 -6.28
N ALA A 24 15.48 5.78 -6.48
CA ALA A 24 14.80 4.88 -5.54
C ALA A 24 15.45 4.90 -4.15
N GLY A 25 16.79 4.92 -4.06
CA GLY A 25 17.51 5.04 -2.79
C GLY A 25 17.25 6.36 -2.04
N VAL A 26 17.07 7.47 -2.78
CA VAL A 26 16.64 8.74 -2.17
C VAL A 26 15.23 8.64 -1.61
N TYR A 27 14.30 8.03 -2.35
CA TYR A 27 12.94 7.80 -1.86
C TYR A 27 12.89 6.86 -0.67
N GLU A 28 13.70 5.81 -0.66
CA GLU A 28 13.83 4.90 0.47
C GLU A 28 14.26 5.65 1.74
N THR A 29 15.30 6.49 1.63
CA THR A 29 15.76 7.33 2.75
C THR A 29 14.67 8.29 3.23
N LEU A 30 14.00 8.95 2.29
CA LEU A 30 12.94 9.90 2.59
C LEU A 30 11.74 9.23 3.26
N ILE A 31 11.30 8.08 2.77
CA ILE A 31 10.17 7.33 3.36
C ILE A 31 10.52 6.86 4.77
N ASN A 32 11.71 6.32 5.00
CA ASN A 32 12.17 5.92 6.34
C ASN A 32 12.12 7.10 7.33
N LEU A 33 12.65 8.27 6.93
CA LEU A 33 12.57 9.49 7.75
C LEU A 33 11.12 9.85 8.08
N ILE A 34 10.21 9.75 7.11
CA ILE A 34 8.80 10.05 7.34
C ILE A 34 8.20 9.04 8.31
N ILE A 35 8.44 7.74 8.15
CA ILE A 35 7.96 6.68 9.05
C ILE A 35 8.38 6.97 10.49
N GLU A 36 9.66 7.27 10.72
CA GLU A 36 10.18 7.57 12.06
C GLU A 36 9.52 8.80 12.69
N SER A 37 9.22 9.81 11.87
CA SER A 37 8.60 11.07 12.32
C SER A 37 7.07 11.02 12.41
N ALA A 38 6.41 10.04 11.79
CA ALA A 38 4.97 10.05 11.57
C ALA A 38 4.15 9.96 12.86
N SER A 39 4.72 9.38 13.92
CA SER A 39 4.12 9.34 15.26
C SER A 39 4.07 10.71 15.94
N LEU A 40 4.92 11.65 15.51
CA LEU A 40 5.05 12.99 16.10
C LEU A 40 4.19 14.03 15.38
N SER A 41 4.00 13.89 14.06
CA SER A 41 3.24 14.84 13.25
C SER A 41 2.82 14.28 11.89
N SER A 42 1.67 14.73 11.36
CA SER A 42 1.25 14.42 9.99
C SER A 42 1.94 15.28 8.91
N ILE A 43 2.64 16.35 9.30
CA ILE A 43 3.13 17.38 8.37
C ILE A 43 3.94 16.79 7.22
N LEU A 44 4.86 15.85 7.50
CA LEU A 44 5.71 15.24 6.49
C LEU A 44 4.95 14.24 5.61
N VAL A 45 4.01 13.47 6.18
CA VAL A 45 3.13 12.58 5.40
C VAL A 45 2.25 13.40 4.45
N ASP A 46 1.73 14.53 4.92
CA ASP A 46 0.89 15.44 4.14
C ASP A 46 1.68 16.16 3.04
N ASP A 47 2.90 16.64 3.34
CA ASP A 47 3.79 17.27 2.34
C ASP A 47 4.22 16.26 1.26
N PHE A 48 4.49 15.01 1.63
CA PHE A 48 4.76 13.92 0.68
C PHE A 48 3.57 13.63 -0.24
N ARG A 49 2.35 13.65 0.32
CA ARG A 49 1.11 13.48 -0.46
C ARG A 49 0.90 14.63 -1.44
N LEU A 50 1.02 15.88 -0.97
CA LEU A 50 0.83 17.08 -1.78
C LEU A 50 1.89 17.25 -2.89
N ALA A 51 3.09 16.71 -2.69
CA ALA A 51 4.15 16.70 -3.69
C ALA A 51 3.99 15.59 -4.76
N HIS A 52 2.91 14.81 -4.72
CA HIS A 52 2.64 13.67 -5.61
C HIS A 52 3.73 12.57 -5.56
N CYS A 53 4.41 12.43 -4.42
CA CYS A 53 5.52 11.49 -4.29
C CYS A 53 5.08 10.02 -4.39
N TYR A 54 3.88 9.68 -3.89
CA TYR A 54 3.30 8.34 -4.02
C TYR A 54 3.23 7.84 -5.47
N VAL A 55 2.74 8.71 -6.37
CA VAL A 55 2.63 8.39 -7.80
C VAL A 55 4.02 8.22 -8.40
N HIS A 56 4.95 9.10 -8.05
CA HIS A 56 6.31 9.04 -8.57
C HIS A 56 7.04 7.76 -8.12
N VAL A 57 6.86 7.36 -6.86
CA VAL A 57 7.41 6.10 -6.33
C VAL A 57 6.87 4.90 -7.10
N LYS A 58 5.56 4.84 -7.33
CA LYS A 58 4.92 3.79 -8.15
C LYS A 58 5.52 3.75 -9.56
N ASP A 59 5.66 4.91 -10.22
CA ASP A 59 6.23 4.99 -11.56
C ASP A 59 7.70 4.54 -11.59
N ILE A 60 8.50 4.85 -10.57
CA ILE A 60 9.88 4.39 -10.44
C ILE A 60 9.93 2.85 -10.32
N ILE A 61 9.10 2.26 -9.46
CA ILE A 61 9.04 0.79 -9.28
C ILE A 61 8.68 0.09 -10.60
N LEU A 62 7.63 0.56 -11.28
CA LEU A 62 7.19 -0.01 -12.56
C LEU A 62 8.22 0.20 -13.67
N ARG A 63 9.00 1.28 -13.63
CA ARG A 63 10.11 1.48 -14.58
C ARG A 63 11.29 0.56 -14.28
N LEU A 64 11.67 0.43 -13.01
CA LEU A 64 12.71 -0.50 -12.55
C LEU A 64 12.37 -1.95 -12.90
N GLU A 65 11.09 -2.31 -12.93
CA GLU A 65 10.63 -3.65 -13.37
C GLU A 65 11.10 -3.98 -14.79
N ASN A 66 11.22 -2.98 -15.67
CA ASN A 66 11.74 -3.18 -17.03
C ASN A 66 13.27 -3.26 -17.09
N GLU A 67 13.97 -2.83 -16.04
CA GLU A 67 15.42 -2.93 -15.87
C GLU A 67 15.81 -4.15 -15.01
N TRP A 68 14.91 -5.13 -14.89
CA TRP A 68 15.13 -6.33 -14.09
C TRP A 68 16.23 -7.21 -14.68
N ILE A 69 17.26 -7.52 -13.87
CA ILE A 69 18.44 -8.25 -14.36
C ILE A 69 18.69 -9.54 -13.57
N ASN A 70 18.55 -9.54 -12.23
CA ASN A 70 18.98 -10.66 -11.39
C ASN A 70 18.42 -10.59 -9.95
N ASP A 71 18.96 -11.43 -9.07
CA ASP A 71 18.66 -11.52 -7.63
C ASP A 71 18.86 -10.20 -6.84
N GLU A 72 19.70 -9.27 -7.32
CA GLU A 72 19.82 -7.95 -6.70
C GLU A 72 18.58 -7.08 -6.97
N SER A 73 17.96 -7.24 -8.14
CA SER A 73 16.64 -6.66 -8.42
C SER A 73 15.60 -7.22 -7.44
N GLU A 74 15.58 -8.54 -7.21
CA GLU A 74 14.66 -9.18 -6.25
C GLU A 74 14.79 -8.59 -4.84
N LYS A 75 16.02 -8.47 -4.33
CA LYS A 75 16.30 -7.89 -3.01
C LYS A 75 15.86 -6.42 -2.94
N LEU A 76 16.11 -5.64 -3.99
CA LEU A 76 15.70 -4.24 -4.07
C LEU A 76 14.18 -4.12 -3.98
N PHE A 77 13.44 -4.88 -4.79
CA PHE A 77 11.98 -4.85 -4.76
C PHE A 77 11.42 -5.36 -3.42
N ALA A 78 11.93 -6.45 -2.88
CA ALA A 78 11.49 -6.97 -1.58
C ALA A 78 11.67 -5.94 -0.45
N ARG A 79 12.81 -5.24 -0.43
CA ARG A 79 13.06 -4.15 0.54
C ARG A 79 12.09 -3.00 0.35
N PHE A 80 11.87 -2.59 -0.89
CA PHE A 80 11.02 -1.44 -1.20
C PHE A 80 9.53 -1.73 -0.93
N ILE A 81 9.04 -2.93 -1.22
CA ILE A 81 7.67 -3.34 -0.93
C ILE A 81 7.45 -3.46 0.58
N THR A 82 8.42 -4.00 1.33
CA THR A 82 8.38 -3.99 2.80
C THR A 82 8.29 -2.56 3.34
N LEU A 83 9.11 -1.64 2.81
CA LEU A 83 9.08 -0.24 3.21
C LEU A 83 7.71 0.42 2.95
N LEU A 84 7.09 0.15 1.80
CA LEU A 84 5.76 0.67 1.48
C LEU A 84 4.66 0.06 2.38
N SER A 85 4.82 -1.21 2.76
CA SER A 85 3.95 -1.85 3.75
C SER A 85 4.07 -1.17 5.10
N ASP A 86 5.29 -0.94 5.59
CA ASP A 86 5.52 -0.20 6.84
C ASP A 86 4.97 1.22 6.78
N PHE A 87 5.13 1.86 5.62
CA PHE A 87 4.62 3.20 5.39
C PHE A 87 3.09 3.29 5.42
N SER A 88 2.37 2.18 5.19
CA SER A 88 0.90 2.13 5.34
C SER A 88 0.44 2.26 6.80
N TYR A 89 1.25 1.82 7.76
CA TYR A 89 0.97 1.96 9.19
C TYR A 89 1.41 3.31 9.77
N ALA A 90 2.25 4.04 9.04
CA ALA A 90 2.77 5.34 9.45
C ALA A 90 1.68 6.42 9.42
N GLY A 91 1.44 7.09 10.55
CA GLY A 91 0.55 8.23 10.59
C GLY A 91 0.32 8.72 12.03
N TYR A 92 -0.03 9.99 12.14
CA TYR A 92 -0.19 10.66 13.43
C TYR A 92 -1.54 10.33 14.10
N ASN A 93 -2.60 10.25 13.30
CA ASN A 93 -3.94 9.89 13.79
C ASN A 93 -4.24 8.45 13.41
N GLU A 94 -4.85 7.69 14.32
CA GLU A 94 -5.62 6.52 13.92
C GLU A 94 -6.73 7.01 12.99
N LEU A 95 -6.91 6.35 11.84
CA LEU A 95 -8.04 6.59 10.97
C LEU A 95 -9.29 6.29 11.79
N LYS A 96 -9.91 7.34 12.35
CA LYS A 96 -11.16 7.21 13.08
C LYS A 96 -12.14 6.64 12.08
N LEU A 97 -12.68 5.47 12.41
CA LEU A 97 -13.89 4.91 11.81
C LEU A 97 -14.99 5.95 12.03
N SER A 98 -15.09 6.92 11.12
CA SER A 98 -16.07 7.99 11.19
C SER A 98 -17.42 7.38 10.89
N GLY A 99 -18.06 6.90 11.95
CA GLY A 99 -19.41 6.35 11.90
C GLY A 99 -19.48 4.97 11.27
N ARG A 100 -20.56 4.26 11.63
CA ARG A 100 -21.07 3.12 10.89
C ARG A 100 -21.11 3.54 9.41
N PRO A 101 -20.41 2.85 8.48
CA PRO A 101 -20.66 3.05 7.06
C PRO A 101 -22.18 2.96 6.87
N GLU A 102 -22.81 4.00 6.33
CA GLU A 102 -24.25 4.04 6.10
C GLU A 102 -24.71 2.88 5.19
N THR A 103 -23.74 2.20 4.56
CA THR A 103 -23.85 1.06 3.65
C THR A 103 -23.74 -0.32 4.32
N ILE A 104 -23.65 -0.45 5.65
CA ILE A 104 -23.78 -1.77 6.29
C ILE A 104 -25.23 -2.23 6.14
N ILE A 105 -25.49 -2.96 5.07
CA ILE A 105 -26.63 -3.87 4.95
C ILE A 105 -26.66 -4.68 6.24
N ASP A 106 -27.77 -4.65 6.97
CA ASP A 106 -27.94 -5.35 8.24
C ASP A 106 -27.80 -6.87 8.02
N ILE A 107 -26.57 -7.36 7.95
CA ILE A 107 -26.25 -8.78 7.92
C ILE A 107 -26.58 -9.31 9.33
N PRO A 108 -27.50 -10.27 9.47
CA PRO A 108 -27.83 -10.86 10.76
C PRO A 108 -26.56 -11.36 11.44
N ASN A 109 -26.31 -10.94 12.69
CA ASN A 109 -25.10 -11.23 13.47
C ASN A 109 -23.79 -10.55 13.01
N PHE A 110 -23.86 -9.45 12.27
CA PHE A 110 -22.69 -8.60 12.05
C PHE A 110 -22.34 -7.83 13.33
N ALA A 111 -21.11 -8.03 13.82
CA ALA A 111 -20.52 -7.24 14.87
C ALA A 111 -19.36 -6.46 14.26
N MET A 112 -19.26 -5.17 14.57
CA MET A 112 -18.17 -4.34 14.08
C MET A 112 -16.84 -4.97 14.53
N PRO A 113 -15.91 -5.27 13.61
CA PRO A 113 -14.63 -5.86 13.98
C PRO A 113 -13.90 -4.91 14.94
N GLN A 114 -13.69 -5.37 16.17
CA GLN A 114 -12.96 -4.61 17.18
C GLN A 114 -11.46 -4.69 16.87
N PRO A 115 -10.71 -3.58 16.96
CA PRO A 115 -9.27 -3.60 16.78
C PRO A 115 -8.63 -4.54 17.80
N LYS A 116 -7.67 -5.36 17.35
CA LYS A 116 -6.92 -6.25 18.26
C LYS A 116 -5.93 -5.48 19.14
N LYS A 117 -5.84 -4.15 19.00
CA LYS A 117 -4.88 -3.25 19.67
C LYS A 117 -3.41 -3.63 19.40
N THR A 118 -3.13 -4.22 18.24
CA THR A 118 -1.78 -4.71 17.88
C THR A 118 -0.84 -3.61 17.39
N GLY A 119 -1.36 -2.40 17.14
CA GLY A 119 -0.59 -1.29 16.58
C GLY A 119 -0.51 -1.26 15.05
N PHE A 120 -0.84 -2.38 14.39
CA PHE A 120 -0.87 -2.57 12.93
C PHE A 120 -2.20 -2.14 12.30
N ILE A 121 -2.73 -1.00 12.73
CA ILE A 121 -3.86 -0.36 12.08
C ILE A 121 -3.29 0.58 11.03
N VAL A 122 -3.77 0.47 9.79
CA VAL A 122 -3.34 1.35 8.71
C VAL A 122 -3.73 2.79 9.02
N ARG A 123 -2.79 3.71 8.82
CA ARG A 123 -2.96 5.15 9.02
C ARG A 123 -2.70 5.96 7.75
N ASN A 124 -2.10 5.34 6.76
CA ASN A 124 -1.76 5.93 5.47
C ASN A 124 -2.34 5.09 4.33
N THR A 125 -3.58 5.42 3.95
CA THR A 125 -4.26 4.78 2.84
C THR A 125 -3.58 5.04 1.51
N SER A 126 -2.90 6.18 1.33
CA SER A 126 -2.19 6.49 0.08
C SER A 126 -1.06 5.50 -0.20
N ALA A 127 -0.29 5.09 0.82
CA ALA A 127 0.73 4.05 0.65
C ALA A 127 0.11 2.70 0.26
N PHE A 128 -1.01 2.33 0.88
CA PHE A 128 -1.75 1.12 0.53
C PHE A 128 -2.25 1.16 -0.93
N THR A 129 -2.90 2.25 -1.35
CA THR A 129 -3.39 2.41 -2.73
C THR A 129 -2.26 2.29 -3.77
N ILE A 130 -1.04 2.72 -3.44
CA ILE A 130 0.11 2.53 -4.33
C ILE A 130 0.48 1.05 -4.45
N LEU A 131 0.54 0.28 -3.35
CA LEU A 131 0.77 -1.17 -3.43
C LEU A 131 -0.24 -1.84 -4.37
N GLN A 132 -1.51 -1.47 -4.27
CA GLN A 132 -2.53 -2.00 -5.16
C GLN A 132 -2.34 -1.61 -6.62
N SER A 133 -1.99 -0.34 -6.87
CA SER A 133 -1.72 0.15 -8.21
C SER A 133 -0.53 -0.59 -8.85
N ILE A 134 0.51 -0.88 -8.07
CA ILE A 134 1.66 -1.69 -8.51
C ILE A 134 1.20 -3.11 -8.81
N PHE A 135 0.42 -3.74 -7.92
CA PHE A 135 -0.12 -5.07 -8.15
C PHE A 135 -0.90 -5.16 -9.45
N GLN A 136 -1.74 -4.17 -9.76
CA GLN A 136 -2.54 -4.14 -10.97
C GLN A 136 -1.69 -3.99 -12.24
N GLN A 137 -0.71 -3.08 -12.22
CA GLN A 137 0.08 -2.69 -13.40
C GLN A 137 1.28 -3.60 -13.65
N SER A 138 1.85 -4.21 -12.61
CA SER A 138 3.01 -5.10 -12.74
C SER A 138 2.64 -6.40 -13.47
N THR A 139 3.58 -6.85 -14.30
CA THR A 139 3.49 -8.10 -15.07
C THR A 139 4.55 -9.12 -14.65
N HIS A 140 5.58 -8.68 -13.92
CA HIS A 140 6.66 -9.51 -13.44
C HIS A 140 6.19 -10.44 -12.30
N PRO A 141 6.28 -11.77 -12.45
CA PRO A 141 5.68 -12.72 -11.50
C PRO A 141 6.18 -12.57 -10.06
N PHE A 142 7.47 -12.26 -9.87
CA PHE A 142 8.03 -12.04 -8.53
C PHE A 142 7.43 -10.80 -7.88
N LEU A 143 7.39 -9.67 -8.61
CA LEU A 143 6.91 -8.39 -8.08
C LEU A 143 5.42 -8.49 -7.73
N VAL A 144 4.61 -9.07 -8.62
CA VAL A 144 3.19 -9.33 -8.38
C VAL A 144 2.98 -10.15 -7.11
N ASN A 145 3.78 -11.20 -6.88
CA ASN A 145 3.66 -12.04 -5.69
C ASN A 145 4.00 -11.29 -4.40
N ILE A 146 5.17 -10.63 -4.33
CA ILE A 146 5.58 -9.93 -3.10
C ILE A 146 4.65 -8.77 -2.75
N VAL A 147 4.10 -8.08 -3.76
CA VAL A 147 3.14 -7.00 -3.55
C VAL A 147 1.82 -7.56 -3.04
N PHE A 148 1.34 -8.67 -3.61
CA PHE A 148 0.14 -9.35 -3.12
C PHE A 148 0.28 -9.85 -1.68
N ASP A 149 1.42 -10.45 -1.37
CA ASP A 149 1.72 -10.96 -0.03
C ASP A 149 1.76 -9.80 0.98
N ALA A 150 2.32 -8.64 0.61
CA ALA A 150 2.29 -7.43 1.43
C ALA A 150 0.86 -6.88 1.63
N ILE A 151 0.05 -6.77 0.56
CA ILE A 151 -1.36 -6.35 0.65
C ILE A 151 -2.14 -7.27 1.59
N SER A 152 -1.99 -8.58 1.40
CA SER A 152 -2.65 -9.60 2.22
C SER A 152 -2.22 -9.49 3.68
N SER A 153 -0.92 -9.35 3.92
CA SER A 153 -0.38 -9.15 5.27
C SER A 153 -1.01 -7.93 5.95
N ILE A 154 -1.15 -6.80 5.25
CA ILE A 154 -1.76 -5.58 5.79
C ILE A 154 -3.23 -5.77 6.14
N ILE A 155 -4.00 -6.40 5.24
CA ILE A 155 -5.42 -6.67 5.48
C ILE A 155 -5.61 -7.59 6.70
N LEU A 156 -4.75 -8.60 6.82
CA LEU A 156 -4.84 -9.63 7.87
C LEU A 156 -4.21 -9.19 9.21
N ALA A 157 -3.42 -8.11 9.22
CA ALA A 157 -2.69 -7.66 10.41
C ALA A 157 -3.58 -7.24 11.57
N ASP A 158 -4.73 -6.61 11.30
CA ASP A 158 -5.74 -6.29 12.30
C ASP A 158 -7.13 -6.38 11.69
N ASN A 159 -8.09 -6.89 12.46
CA ASN A 159 -9.49 -6.94 12.06
C ASN A 159 -10.05 -5.54 11.77
N ALA A 160 -9.50 -4.49 12.40
CA ALA A 160 -9.86 -3.11 12.13
C ALA A 160 -9.46 -2.63 10.73
N ASN A 161 -8.53 -3.29 10.02
CA ASN A 161 -8.15 -2.91 8.65
C ASN A 161 -9.25 -3.24 7.61
N TYR A 162 -10.39 -3.81 8.04
CA TYR A 162 -11.53 -4.09 7.17
C TYR A 162 -12.06 -2.86 6.42
N PHE A 163 -11.89 -1.63 6.95
CA PHE A 163 -12.35 -0.41 6.26
C PHE A 163 -11.66 -0.22 4.91
N ILE A 164 -10.43 -0.73 4.77
CA ILE A 164 -9.69 -0.68 3.51
C ILE A 164 -10.32 -1.63 2.51
N CYS A 165 -10.85 -2.77 2.95
CA CYS A 165 -11.37 -3.81 2.08
C CYS A 165 -12.51 -3.32 1.18
N GLY A 166 -13.36 -2.39 1.63
CA GLY A 166 -14.53 -1.92 0.87
C GLY A 166 -14.17 -1.34 -0.50
N GLU A 167 -13.49 -0.19 -0.52
CA GLU A 167 -13.14 0.51 -1.76
C GLU A 167 -11.97 -0.17 -2.51
N ASN A 168 -11.15 -0.94 -1.79
CA ASN A 168 -9.87 -1.40 -2.31
C ASN A 168 -9.85 -2.88 -2.74
N LEU A 169 -10.83 -3.73 -2.41
CA LEU A 169 -10.85 -5.11 -2.94
C LEU A 169 -11.34 -5.19 -4.38
N SER A 170 -12.30 -4.35 -4.78
CA SER A 170 -12.84 -4.39 -6.14
C SER A 170 -11.78 -4.19 -7.23
N PRO A 171 -10.82 -3.26 -7.09
CA PRO A 171 -9.73 -3.12 -8.07
C PRO A 171 -8.83 -4.36 -8.17
N ILE A 172 -8.68 -5.15 -7.09
CA ILE A 172 -7.88 -6.39 -7.09
C ILE A 172 -8.61 -7.49 -7.85
N THR A 173 -9.92 -7.64 -7.63
CA THR A 173 -10.74 -8.67 -8.30
C THR A 173 -10.93 -8.39 -9.79
N GLU A 174 -10.96 -7.11 -10.19
CA GLU A 174 -11.07 -6.69 -11.60
C GLU A 174 -9.88 -7.12 -12.46
N VAL A 175 -8.69 -7.30 -11.90
CA VAL A 175 -7.50 -7.72 -12.65
C VAL A 175 -7.16 -9.21 -12.48
N LEU A 176 -8.00 -9.95 -11.75
CA LEU A 176 -7.76 -11.35 -11.37
C LEU A 176 -7.45 -12.24 -12.59
N TYR A 177 -8.23 -12.09 -13.66
CA TYR A 177 -8.08 -12.88 -14.90
C TYR A 177 -6.75 -12.64 -15.63
N ASN A 178 -6.08 -11.52 -15.36
CA ASN A 178 -4.78 -11.17 -15.95
C ASN A 178 -3.59 -11.70 -15.13
N LYS A 179 -3.82 -12.30 -13.96
CA LYS A 179 -2.76 -12.83 -13.09
C LYS A 179 -2.57 -14.33 -13.28
N SER A 180 -1.41 -14.85 -12.89
CA SER A 180 -1.12 -16.29 -12.95
C SER A 180 -2.07 -17.09 -12.05
N ASN A 181 -2.28 -18.37 -12.35
CA ASN A 181 -3.15 -19.24 -11.56
C ASN A 181 -2.76 -19.26 -10.07
N ASP A 182 -1.48 -19.27 -9.76
CA ASP A 182 -1.00 -19.27 -8.37
C ASP A 182 -1.43 -18.01 -7.62
N VAL A 183 -1.34 -16.84 -8.27
CA VAL A 183 -1.78 -15.56 -7.69
C VAL A 183 -3.30 -15.51 -7.58
N GLN A 184 -4.03 -16.07 -8.55
CA GLN A 184 -5.50 -16.15 -8.49
C GLN A 184 -5.96 -16.98 -7.29
N LEU A 185 -5.34 -18.14 -7.04
CA LEU A 185 -5.64 -18.99 -5.88
C LEU A 185 -5.43 -18.23 -4.56
N LYS A 186 -4.30 -17.54 -4.41
CA LYS A 186 -4.04 -16.70 -3.23
C LYS A 186 -5.09 -15.60 -3.04
N ILE A 187 -5.61 -15.01 -4.12
CA ILE A 187 -6.69 -14.02 -4.05
C ILE A 187 -7.99 -14.66 -3.56
N TYR A 188 -8.34 -15.85 -4.06
CA TYR A 188 -9.52 -16.57 -3.59
C TYR A 188 -9.43 -16.90 -2.10
N ASP A 189 -8.26 -17.35 -1.62
CA ASP A 189 -8.03 -17.61 -0.19
C ASP A 189 -8.21 -16.33 0.66
N LEU A 190 -7.71 -15.19 0.17
CA LEU A 190 -7.90 -13.90 0.83
C LEU A 190 -9.38 -13.48 0.85
N LEU A 191 -10.10 -13.63 -0.26
CA LEU A 191 -11.52 -13.33 -0.35
C LEU A 191 -12.35 -14.23 0.57
N GLU A 192 -12.03 -15.52 0.62
CA GLU A 192 -12.65 -16.48 1.54
C GLU A 192 -12.47 -16.01 2.99
N PHE A 193 -11.25 -15.65 3.38
CA PHE A 193 -10.99 -15.13 4.72
C PHE A 193 -11.83 -13.88 5.03
N ILE A 194 -11.89 -12.91 4.12
CA ILE A 194 -12.62 -11.66 4.33
C ILE A 194 -14.13 -11.89 4.45
N VAL A 195 -14.69 -12.72 3.58
CA VAL A 195 -16.13 -13.00 3.57
C VAL A 195 -16.54 -13.84 4.78
N PHE A 196 -15.81 -14.93 5.07
CA PHE A 196 -16.23 -15.91 6.07
C PHE A 196 -15.71 -15.60 7.48
N GLN A 197 -14.51 -15.04 7.64
CA GLN A 197 -13.93 -14.76 8.97
C GLN A 197 -14.16 -13.33 9.43
N LEU A 198 -14.06 -12.35 8.53
CA LEU A 198 -14.36 -10.95 8.87
C LEU A 198 -15.85 -10.60 8.74
N LYS A 199 -16.68 -11.51 8.19
CA LYS A 199 -18.11 -11.32 7.92
C LYS A 199 -18.41 -10.03 7.15
N PHE A 200 -17.48 -9.61 6.30
CA PHE A 200 -17.58 -8.36 5.54
C PHE A 200 -17.94 -8.68 4.08
N ILE A 201 -19.01 -8.07 3.60
CA ILE A 201 -19.38 -8.11 2.18
C ILE A 201 -19.03 -6.74 1.61
N PRO A 202 -18.02 -6.63 0.71
CA PRO A 202 -17.75 -5.38 0.01
C PRO A 202 -18.97 -5.02 -0.83
N HIS A 203 -19.61 -3.88 -0.56
CA HIS A 203 -20.67 -3.35 -1.41
C HIS A 203 -20.12 -2.16 -2.20
N ARG A 204 -20.29 -2.19 -3.53
CA ARG A 204 -20.17 -0.99 -4.37
C ARG A 204 -21.51 -0.27 -4.35
N GLU A 205 -21.50 1.05 -4.16
CA GLU A 205 -22.62 1.91 -4.59
C GLU A 205 -22.61 2.08 -6.12
#